data_AF-A0A424KD61-F1
#
_entry.id   AF-A0A424KD61-F1
#
_cell.length_a   1.000
_cell.length_b   1.000
_cell.length_c   1.000
_cell.angle_alpha   90.00
_cell.angle_beta   90.00
_cell.angle_gamma   90.00
#
_symmetry.space_group_name_H-M   'P 1'
#
loop_
_entity.id
_entity.type
_entity.pdbx_description
1 polymer ?
#
loop_
_entity_poly.entity_id
_entity_poly.type
_entity_poly.pdbx_seq_one_letter_code
_entity_poly.pdbx_strand_id
1 'polypeptide(L)' 'MKLKTQRLLKVSSLLIIFLIGCFILFYNLKNNLVFFFSPSEILEKEISSIENVRLGGMVKKGSVKKKRN' A
#
# COMPACT_ATOMS: atom_id res chain seq x y z
N MET A 1 -39.07 -5.49 -19.78
CA MET A 1 -38.15 -6.31 -18.95
C MET A 1 -38.92 -6.93 -17.79
N LYS A 2 -38.77 -8.25 -17.54
CA LYS A 2 -39.48 -8.93 -16.44
C LYS A 2 -39.08 -8.31 -15.08
N LEU A 3 -40.04 -8.13 -14.16
CA LEU A 3 -39.79 -7.53 -12.83
C LEU A 3 -38.65 -8.21 -12.04
N LYS A 4 -38.44 -9.52 -12.26
CA LYS A 4 -37.35 -10.29 -11.65
C LYS A 4 -35.96 -9.83 -12.11
N THR A 5 -35.77 -9.51 -13.39
CA THR A 5 -34.48 -9.05 -13.90
C THR A 5 -34.17 -7.63 -13.46
N GLN A 6 -35.19 -6.79 -13.26
CA GLN A 6 -35.02 -5.44 -12.71
C GLN A 6 -34.49 -5.44 -11.26
N ARG A 7 -34.97 -6.37 -10.41
CA ARG A 7 -34.42 -6.54 -9.05
C ARG A 7 -32.98 -7.02 -9.07
N LEU A 8 -32.66 -7.98 -9.94
CA LEU A 8 -31.30 -8.50 -10.09
C LEU A 8 -30.32 -7.41 -10.56
N LEU A 9 -30.74 -6.57 -11.51
CA LEU A 9 -29.93 -5.43 -12.00
C LEU A 9 -29.64 -4.42 -10.89
N LYS A 10 -30.63 -4.08 -10.05
CA LYS A 10 -30.43 -3.17 -8.92
C LYS A 10 -29.43 -3.73 -7.90
N VAL A 11 -29.57 -5.00 -7.54
CA VAL A 11 -28.66 -5.66 -6.57
C VAL A 11 -27.24 -5.76 -7.15
N SER A 12 -27.11 -6.15 -8.42
CA SER A 12 -25.82 -6.24 -9.09
C SER A 12 -25.13 -4.87 -9.17
N SER A 13 -25.87 -3.82 -9.53
CA SER A 13 -25.35 -2.44 -9.52
C SER A 13 -24.83 -2.04 -8.15
N LEU A 14 -25.57 -2.35 -7.07
CA LEU A 14 -25.14 -2.06 -5.71
C LEU A 14 -23.85 -2.81 -5.34
N LEU A 15 -23.76 -4.09 -5.72
CA LEU A 15 -22.59 -4.94 -5.48
C LEU A 15 -21.35 -4.41 -6.22
N ILE A 16 -21.50 -3.95 -7.46
CA ILE A 16 -20.41 -3.38 -8.25
C ILE A 16 -19.87 -2.11 -7.57
N ILE A 17 -20.76 -1.21 -7.12
CA ILE A 17 -20.35 0.01 -6.41
C ILE A 17 -19.60 -0.34 -5.12
N PHE A 18 -20.08 -1.34 -4.38
CA PHE A 18 -19.42 -1.81 -3.17
C PHE A 18 -18.01 -2.37 -3.45
N LEU A 19 -17.87 -3.22 -4.48
CA LEU A 19 -16.59 -3.78 -4.90
C LEU A 19 -15.59 -2.70 -5.29
N ILE A 20 -16.02 -1.67 -6.02
CA ILE A 20 -15.18 -0.53 -6.38
C ILE A 20 -14.71 0.22 -5.13
N GLY A 21 -15.61 0.45 -4.16
CA GLY A 21 -15.27 1.05 -2.88
C GLY A 21 -14.20 0.25 -2.12
N CYS A 22 -14.39 -1.05 -1.98
CA CYS A 22 -13.41 -1.94 -1.35
C CYS A 22 -12.06 -1.90 -2.08
N PHE A 23 -12.07 -1.95 -3.41
CA PHE A 23 -10.85 -1.91 -4.22
C PHE A 23 -10.03 -0.64 -3.96
N ILE A 24 -10.69 0.52 -3.99
CA ILE A 24 -10.04 1.82 -3.70
C ILE A 24 -9.47 1.83 -2.27
N LEU A 25 -10.22 1.29 -1.30
CA LEU A 25 -9.81 1.26 0.10
C LEU A 25 -8.57 0.39 0.30
N PHE A 26 -8.54 -0.82 -0.27
CA PHE A 26 -7.38 -1.70 -0.20
C PHE A 26 -6.17 -1.14 -0.96
N TYR A 27 -6.40 -0.50 -2.11
CA TYR A 27 -5.33 0.14 -2.88
C TYR A 27 -4.67 1.28 -2.08
N ASN A 28 -5.49 2.15 -1.50
CA ASN A 28 -4.98 3.25 -0.66
C ASN A 28 -4.34 2.74 0.62
N LEU A 29 -4.88 1.68 1.22
CA LEU A 29 -4.29 1.05 2.39
C LEU A 29 -2.88 0.57 2.04
N LYS A 30 -2.72 -0.25 0.99
CA LYS A 30 -1.42 -0.74 0.54
C LYS A 30 -0.40 0.39 0.36
N ASN A 31 -0.80 1.50 -0.25
CA ASN A 31 0.12 2.61 -0.54
C ASN A 31 0.41 3.48 0.70
N ASN A 32 -0.48 3.52 1.70
CA ASN A 32 -0.28 4.26 2.95
C ASN A 32 0.31 3.40 4.08
N LEU A 33 0.52 2.10 3.87
CA LEU A 33 1.24 1.29 4.83
C LEU A 33 2.67 1.85 4.90
N VAL A 34 3.00 2.44 6.05
CA VAL A 34 4.36 2.83 6.40
C VAL A 34 5.17 1.54 6.58
N PHE A 35 5.62 0.98 5.46
CA PHE A 35 6.40 -0.24 5.47
C PHE A 35 7.73 0.05 6.16
N PHE A 36 7.98 -0.65 7.26
CA PHE A 36 9.31 -0.76 7.82
C PHE A 36 10.07 -1.75 6.96
N PHE A 37 10.92 -1.24 6.08
CA PHE A 37 11.81 -2.11 5.31
C PHE A 37 13.07 -2.38 6.11
N SER A 38 13.56 -3.62 6.00
CA SER A 38 14.89 -3.96 6.46
C SER A 38 15.96 -3.44 5.49
N PRO A 39 17.20 -3.22 5.94
CA PRO A 39 18.28 -2.72 5.08
C PRO A 39 18.57 -3.65 3.89
N SER A 40 18.41 -4.96 4.07
CA SER A 40 18.59 -5.95 3.00
C SER A 40 17.49 -5.86 1.95
N GLU A 41 16.23 -5.67 2.35
CA GLU A 41 15.10 -5.55 1.43
C GLU A 41 15.17 -4.29 0.57
N ILE A 42 15.70 -3.17 1.10
CA ILE A 42 15.92 -1.94 0.32
C ILE A 42 17.08 -2.10 -0.67
N LEU A 43 18.08 -2.92 -0.37
CA LEU A 43 19.19 -3.16 -1.29
C LEU A 43 18.77 -4.06 -2.46
N GLU A 44 17.85 -4.99 -2.22
CA GLU A 44 17.36 -5.93 -3.24
C GLU A 44 16.22 -5.36 -4.09
N LYS A 45 15.35 -4.55 -3.50
CA LYS A 45 14.32 -3.84 -4.24
C LYS A 45 14.89 -2.50 -4.69
N GLU A 46 14.97 -2.27 -6.00
CA GLU A 46 15.11 -0.93 -6.56
C GLU A 46 13.86 -0.11 -6.21
N ILE A 47 13.80 0.37 -4.96
CA ILE A 47 12.73 1.22 -4.50
C ILE A 47 12.86 2.52 -5.31
N SER A 48 11.91 2.70 -6.22
CA SER A 48 11.66 3.94 -6.95
C SER A 48 11.86 5.11 -5.99
N SER A 49 12.79 6.00 -6.34
CA SER A 49 13.42 7.03 -5.50
C SER A 49 12.47 8.14 -4.98
N ILE A 50 11.17 7.92 -5.01
CA ILE A 50 10.12 8.95 -4.87
C ILE A 50 9.27 8.75 -3.59
N GLU A 51 9.39 7.63 -2.89
CA GLU A 51 8.58 7.39 -1.67
C GLU A 51 9.34 7.65 -0.36
N ASN A 52 8.68 8.33 0.58
CA ASN A 52 9.19 8.52 1.94
C ASN A 52 9.14 7.19 2.71
N VAL A 53 10.25 6.47 2.72
CA VAL A 53 10.36 5.14 3.34
C VAL A 53 10.93 5.22 4.75
N ARG A 54 10.37 4.45 5.68
CA ARG A 54 10.97 4.23 7.01
C ARG A 54 11.78 2.94 6.99
N LEU A 55 13.07 3.04 7.27
CA LEU A 55 13.96 1.89 7.37
C LEU A 55 14.31 1.64 8.84
N GLY A 56 14.13 0.38 9.27
CA GLY A 56 14.51 -0.09 10.60
C GLY A 56 15.59 -1.16 10.48
N GLY A 57 16.56 -1.17 11.39
CA GLY A 57 17.62 -2.19 11.36
C GLY A 57 18.69 -2.00 12.43
N MET A 58 19.56 -2.99 12.57
CA MET A 58 20.68 -2.93 13.51
C MET A 58 21.80 -2.07 12.96
N VAL A 59 22.23 -1.09 13.76
CA VAL A 59 23.42 -0.27 13.44
C VAL A 59 24.68 -1.05 13.80
N LYS A 60 25.59 -1.21 12.83
CA LYS A 60 26.87 -1.90 13.06
C LYS A 60 27.77 -1.06 13.99
N LYS A 61 28.49 -1.71 14.89
CA LYS A 61 29.47 -1.03 15.77
C LYS A 61 30.49 -0.26 14.91
N GLY A 62 30.68 1.02 15.23
CA GLY A 62 31.60 1.91 14.51
C GLY A 62 31.10 2.45 13.16
N SER A 63 29.86 2.16 12.73
CA SER A 63 29.33 2.66 11.45
C SER A 63 28.78 4.09 11.52
N VAL A 64 28.56 4.64 12.71
CA VAL A 64 28.02 6.00 12.89
C VAL A 64 29.14 7.03 12.71
N LYS A 65 29.12 7.75 11.59
CA LYS A 65 29.99 8.90 11.34
C LYS A 65 29.19 10.19 11.50
N LYS A 66 29.39 10.89 12.62
CA LYS A 66 28.79 12.21 12.83
C LYS A 66 29.66 13.26 12.15
N LYS A 67 29.17 13.87 11.06
CA LYS A 67 29.81 15.06 10.48
C LYS A 67 29.57 16.23 11.43
N ARG A 68 30.64 16.77 12.01
CA ARG A 68 30.58 17.96 12.86
C ARG A 68 30.49 19.17 11.94
N ASN A 69 29.33 19.84 11.92
CA ASN A 69 29.23 21.21 11.41
C ASN A 69 29.88 22.17 12.41
#